data_AF-A0A8H5WCY7-F1
#
_entry.id   AF-A0A8H5WCY7-F1
#
_cell.length_a   1.000
_cell.length_b   1.000
_cell.length_c   1.000
_cell.angle_alpha   90.00
_cell.angle_beta   90.00
_cell.angle_gamma   90.00
#
_symmetry.space_group_name_H-M   'P 1'
#
loop_
_entity.id
_entity.type
_entity.pdbx_description
1 polymer ?
#
loop_
_entity_poly.entity_id
_entity_poly.type
_entity_poly.pdbx_seq_one_letter_code
_entity_poly.pdbx_strand_id
1 'polypeptide(L)'
;MLTGGSTSEIWELPPCEGPKLNAFRHRESRIKWLGRHDNEEEGVTSSQGYVLRAIICGREYAVKVFKFFDPMSTEYLWGPELGEDTSLDTTAYYTDPFYAECRAYGRIREAIKRRVLKADVAIPCHGFLFLRPKDEEALKLVDLDLGLRHIDLDYQRSTVRGLRVRAIVKDIASSASSVSSRSVKKNPK
;
A
#
# COMPACT_ATOMS: atom_id res chain seq x y z
N MET A 1 -24.17 0.36 -30.06
CA MET A 1 -24.34 0.98 -28.72
C MET A 1 -24.04 -0.10 -27.69
N LEU A 2 -22.90 0.00 -27.00
CA LEU A 2 -22.56 -0.90 -25.89
C LEU A 2 -22.54 -0.06 -24.62
N THR A 3 -23.36 -0.50 -23.67
CA THR A 3 -23.71 0.12 -22.41
C THR A 3 -22.48 0.39 -21.55
N GLY A 4 -22.34 1.64 -21.09
CA GLY A 4 -21.33 2.05 -20.14
C GLY A 4 -21.43 1.23 -18.86
N GLY A 5 -20.35 0.50 -18.54
CA GLY A 5 -20.20 -0.11 -17.24
C GLY A 5 -20.21 0.97 -16.17
N SER A 6 -21.16 0.88 -15.24
CA SER A 6 -21.17 1.65 -14.01
C SER A 6 -19.83 1.42 -13.30
N THR A 7 -18.98 2.45 -13.25
CA THR A 7 -17.74 2.44 -12.48
C THR A 7 -18.09 2.52 -11.00
N SER A 8 -18.50 1.40 -10.42
CA SER A 8 -18.75 1.30 -8.98
C SER A 8 -17.58 1.90 -8.21
N GLU A 9 -17.88 2.89 -7.38
CA GLU A 9 -16.86 3.56 -6.59
C GLU A 9 -16.32 2.61 -5.53
N ILE A 10 -15.00 2.46 -5.50
CA ILE A 10 -14.34 1.56 -4.55
C ILE A 10 -13.98 2.38 -3.34
N TRP A 11 -14.65 2.08 -2.23
CA TRP A 11 -14.52 2.83 -0.99
C TRP A 11 -13.70 2.11 0.07
N GLU A 12 -13.53 0.79 -0.05
CA GLU A 12 -12.80 -0.04 0.90
C GLU A 12 -12.04 -1.15 0.17
N LEU A 13 -10.84 -1.49 0.66
CA LEU A 13 -9.99 -2.55 0.14
C LEU A 13 -9.32 -3.34 1.27
N PRO A 14 -8.93 -4.61 1.05
CA PRO A 14 -9.15 -5.40 -0.17
C PRO A 14 -10.61 -5.87 -0.34
N PRO A 15 -10.99 -6.37 -1.54
CA PRO A 15 -12.32 -6.91 -1.82
C PRO A 15 -12.44 -8.38 -1.33
N CYS A 16 -11.96 -8.65 -0.13
CA CYS A 16 -12.12 -9.93 0.56
C CYS A 16 -12.70 -9.71 1.96
N GLU A 17 -13.01 -10.79 2.67
CA GLU A 17 -13.45 -10.73 4.06
C GLU A 17 -12.33 -10.24 4.98
N GLY A 18 -12.73 -9.63 6.10
CA GLY A 18 -11.84 -9.16 7.15
C GLY A 18 -11.53 -7.64 7.11
N PRO A 19 -10.38 -7.22 7.67
CA PRO A 19 -10.08 -5.80 7.86
C PRO A 19 -9.91 -5.06 6.54
N LYS A 20 -10.50 -3.87 6.45
CA LYS A 20 -10.42 -3.02 5.26
C LYS A 20 -9.86 -1.64 5.56
N LEU A 21 -9.16 -1.09 4.57
CA LEU A 21 -8.72 0.30 4.54
C LEU A 21 -9.67 1.09 3.64
N ASN A 22 -10.06 2.28 4.08
CA ASN A 22 -10.96 3.14 3.32
C ASN A 22 -10.18 3.89 2.26
N ALA A 23 -10.87 4.33 1.20
CA ALA A 23 -10.30 5.23 0.24
C ALA A 23 -9.93 6.56 0.90
N PHE A 24 -8.81 7.13 0.49
CA PHE A 24 -8.35 8.43 0.96
C PHE A 24 -9.38 9.50 0.59
N ARG A 25 -9.82 10.28 1.59
CA ARG A 25 -10.87 11.29 1.43
C ARG A 25 -10.58 12.29 0.32
N HIS A 26 -9.31 12.65 0.11
CA HIS A 26 -8.88 13.62 -0.89
C HIS A 26 -8.27 12.96 -2.14
N ARG A 27 -8.67 11.73 -2.47
CA ARG A 27 -8.17 10.97 -3.64
C ARG A 27 -8.31 11.69 -4.99
N GLU A 28 -9.26 12.60 -5.11
CA GLU A 28 -9.46 13.42 -6.32
C GLU A 28 -8.66 14.73 -6.32
N SER A 29 -7.97 15.05 -5.22
CA SER A 29 -7.19 16.29 -5.11
C SER A 29 -5.88 16.19 -5.89
N ARG A 30 -5.35 17.34 -6.31
CA ARG A 30 -4.03 17.38 -6.96
C ARG A 30 -2.95 16.93 -5.98
N ILE A 31 -2.06 16.05 -6.44
CA ILE A 31 -0.86 15.65 -5.69
C ILE A 31 0.30 16.52 -6.16
N LYS A 32 0.95 17.22 -5.22
CA LYS A 32 2.23 17.90 -5.49
C LYS A 32 3.35 17.05 -4.89
N TRP A 33 4.02 16.29 -5.74
CA TRP A 33 5.19 15.49 -5.36
C TRP A 33 6.35 16.41 -4.96
N LEU A 34 6.97 16.13 -3.81
CA LEU A 34 8.12 16.88 -3.28
C LEU A 34 9.44 16.13 -3.45
N GLY A 35 9.41 14.83 -3.78
CA GLY A 35 10.59 13.97 -3.92
C GLY A 35 10.47 12.70 -3.07
N ARG A 36 11.52 11.86 -3.09
CA ARG A 36 11.59 10.66 -2.25
C ARG A 36 11.76 11.05 -0.78
N HIS A 37 11.13 10.30 0.11
CA HIS A 37 11.33 10.46 1.55
C HIS A 37 12.62 9.77 2.01
N ASP A 38 13.09 8.78 1.25
CA ASP A 38 14.29 8.01 1.53
C ASP A 38 15.51 8.93 1.40
N ASN A 39 16.23 9.15 2.50
CA ASN A 39 17.55 9.78 2.45
C ASN A 39 18.43 8.91 1.56
N GLU A 40 19.18 9.53 0.64
CA GLU A 40 20.06 8.85 -0.32
C GLU A 40 21.12 7.93 0.35
N GLU A 41 21.32 8.04 1.67
CA GLU A 41 22.22 7.19 2.46
C GLU A 41 21.61 5.85 2.91
N GLU A 42 20.28 5.71 2.99
CA GLU A 42 19.60 4.43 3.25
C GLU A 42 18.88 4.01 1.96
N GLY A 43 19.63 3.41 1.04
CA GLY A 43 19.15 2.81 -0.21
C GLY A 43 18.19 1.62 -0.03
N VAL A 44 17.34 1.63 0.99
CA VAL A 44 16.30 0.63 1.21
C VAL A 44 15.05 1.05 0.44
N THR A 45 15.15 1.09 -0.89
CA THR A 45 13.96 0.91 -1.72
C THR A 45 13.35 -0.41 -1.29
N SER A 46 12.19 -0.39 -0.63
CA SER A 46 11.53 -1.65 -0.29
C SER A 46 11.24 -2.39 -1.59
N SER A 47 11.47 -3.70 -1.63
CA SER A 47 11.16 -4.55 -2.81
C SER A 47 9.71 -4.42 -3.27
N GLN A 48 8.84 -3.83 -2.44
CA GLN A 48 7.40 -3.74 -2.59
C GLN A 48 6.90 -2.35 -3.03
N GLY A 49 7.75 -1.31 -3.01
CA GLY A 49 7.32 0.06 -3.35
C GLY A 49 8.24 1.18 -2.86
N TYR A 50 7.83 2.42 -3.13
CA TYR A 50 8.56 3.66 -2.85
C TYR A 50 7.75 4.58 -1.93
N VAL A 51 8.43 5.30 -1.03
CA VAL A 51 7.78 6.32 -0.18
C VAL A 51 8.18 7.72 -0.66
N LEU A 52 7.18 8.49 -1.06
CA LEU A 52 7.36 9.85 -1.60
C LEU A 52 6.75 10.87 -0.65
N ARG A 53 7.39 12.02 -0.48
CA ARG A 53 6.77 13.17 0.16
C ARG A 53 5.86 13.86 -0.84
N ALA A 54 4.65 14.21 -0.42
CA ALA A 54 3.72 14.94 -1.26
C ALA A 54 2.83 15.89 -0.46
N ILE A 55 2.42 16.99 -1.09
CA ILE A 55 1.37 17.87 -0.58
C ILE A 55 0.06 17.51 -1.25
N ILE A 56 -0.96 17.21 -0.45
CA ILE A 56 -2.34 16.97 -0.89
C ILE A 56 -3.27 17.83 -0.04
N CYS A 57 -4.12 18.65 -0.67
CA CYS A 57 -4.97 19.63 0.03
C CYS A 57 -4.20 20.54 1.01
N GLY A 58 -2.99 20.96 0.64
CA GLY A 58 -2.17 21.87 1.46
C GLY A 58 -1.51 21.21 2.67
N ARG A 59 -1.72 19.92 2.91
CA ARG A 59 -1.04 19.15 3.97
C ARG A 59 0.01 18.21 3.38
N GLU A 60 1.13 18.10 4.06
CA GLU A 60 2.21 17.20 3.69
C GLU A 60 1.95 15.78 4.21
N TYR A 61 2.24 14.79 3.37
CA TYR A 61 2.06 13.37 3.64
C TYR A 61 3.24 12.54 3.12
N ALA A 62 3.38 11.34 3.68
CA ALA A 62 4.14 10.26 3.07
C ALA A 62 3.18 9.41 2.22
N VAL A 63 3.47 9.28 0.92
CA VAL A 63 2.69 8.51 -0.03
C VAL A 63 3.52 7.30 -0.45
N LYS A 64 3.10 6.11 -0.01
CA LYS A 64 3.74 4.85 -0.42
C LYS A 64 3.09 4.37 -1.71
N VAL A 65 3.86 4.36 -2.78
CA VAL A 65 3.49 3.85 -4.11
C VAL A 65 3.99 2.41 -4.23
N PHE A 66 3.10 1.49 -4.54
CA PHE A 66 3.42 0.06 -4.59
C PHE A 66 3.81 -0.35 -6.00
N LYS A 67 4.78 -1.28 -6.08
CA LYS A 67 5.03 -2.00 -7.33
C LYS A 67 3.83 -2.89 -7.67
N PHE A 68 3.67 -3.23 -8.93
CA PHE A 68 2.78 -4.32 -9.31
C PHE A 68 3.36 -5.64 -8.82
N PHE A 69 2.47 -6.57 -8.48
CA PHE A 69 2.83 -7.83 -7.85
C PHE A 69 2.18 -8.97 -8.61
N ASP A 70 2.99 -9.96 -8.98
CA ASP A 70 2.50 -11.21 -9.55
C ASP A 70 2.19 -12.19 -8.43
N PRO A 71 0.93 -12.59 -8.21
CA PRO A 71 0.60 -13.59 -7.22
C PRO A 71 1.41 -14.88 -7.41
N MET A 72 1.62 -15.33 -8.65
CA MET A 72 2.32 -16.58 -8.96
C MET A 72 3.75 -16.60 -8.42
N SER A 73 4.37 -15.44 -8.20
CA SER A 73 5.68 -15.33 -7.54
C SER A 73 5.71 -15.87 -6.11
N THR A 74 4.54 -16.13 -5.51
CA THR A 74 4.38 -16.67 -4.15
C THR A 74 3.68 -18.02 -4.11
N GLU A 75 3.47 -18.69 -5.24
CA GLU A 75 2.72 -19.95 -5.37
C GLU A 75 3.14 -21.02 -4.35
N TYR A 76 4.44 -21.13 -4.09
CA TYR A 76 5.01 -22.08 -3.12
C TYR A 76 4.51 -21.89 -1.67
N LEU A 77 3.92 -20.74 -1.33
CA LEU A 77 3.34 -20.45 -0.01
C LEU A 77 1.84 -20.76 0.06
N TRP A 78 1.17 -21.00 -1.06
CA TRP A 78 -0.30 -20.98 -1.10
C TRP A 78 -0.93 -22.21 -0.46
N GLY A 79 -0.49 -23.42 -0.83
CA GLY A 79 -1.04 -24.66 -0.30
C GLY A 79 -1.04 -24.70 1.24
N PRO A 80 0.09 -24.41 1.89
CA PRO A 80 0.16 -24.39 3.36
C PRO A 80 -0.66 -23.28 4.05
N GLU A 81 -0.82 -22.11 3.44
CA GLU A 81 -1.39 -20.92 4.11
C GLU A 81 -2.83 -20.57 3.70
N LEU A 82 -3.23 -20.92 2.48
CA LEU A 82 -4.50 -20.55 1.87
C LEU A 82 -5.36 -21.76 1.52
N GLY A 83 -4.74 -22.91 1.26
CA GLY A 83 -5.41 -24.14 0.81
C GLY A 83 -5.47 -24.23 -0.72
N GLU A 84 -5.45 -25.46 -1.22
CA GLU A 84 -5.25 -25.80 -2.64
C GLU A 84 -6.35 -25.26 -3.58
N ASP A 85 -7.56 -25.01 -3.07
CA ASP A 85 -8.71 -24.53 -3.85
C ASP A 85 -8.87 -23.00 -3.87
N THR A 86 -7.90 -22.24 -3.34
CA THR A 86 -8.01 -20.77 -3.27
C THR A 86 -7.87 -20.14 -4.65
N SER A 87 -8.84 -19.30 -5.04
CA SER A 87 -8.77 -18.59 -6.31
C SER A 87 -7.59 -17.62 -6.37
N LEU A 88 -7.03 -17.44 -7.57
CA LEU A 88 -5.90 -16.52 -7.81
C LEU A 88 -6.17 -15.11 -7.26
N ASP A 89 -7.39 -14.61 -7.41
CA ASP A 89 -7.81 -13.31 -6.88
C ASP A 89 -7.77 -13.26 -5.36
N THR A 90 -8.31 -14.29 -4.70
CA THR A 90 -8.27 -14.39 -3.24
C THR A 90 -6.84 -14.43 -2.77
N THR A 91 -6.00 -15.24 -3.41
CA THR A 91 -4.58 -15.31 -3.10
C THR A 91 -3.91 -13.95 -3.24
N ALA A 92 -4.12 -13.26 -4.35
CA ALA A 92 -3.60 -11.92 -4.57
C ALA A 92 -4.06 -10.95 -3.49
N TYR A 93 -5.33 -11.01 -3.07
CA TYR A 93 -5.82 -10.19 -1.98
C TYR A 93 -5.07 -10.45 -0.68
N TYR A 94 -4.57 -11.67 -0.43
CA TYR A 94 -3.78 -11.98 0.75
C TYR A 94 -2.27 -11.72 0.60
N THR A 95 -1.67 -11.99 -0.55
CA THR A 95 -0.21 -11.97 -0.74
C THR A 95 0.32 -10.69 -1.37
N ASP A 96 -0.51 -9.94 -2.10
CA ASP A 96 -0.09 -8.66 -2.69
C ASP A 96 0.26 -7.66 -1.58
N PRO A 97 1.48 -7.07 -1.61
CA PRO A 97 1.91 -6.10 -0.59
C PRO A 97 0.96 -4.92 -0.39
N PHE A 98 0.32 -4.42 -1.44
CA PHE A 98 -0.65 -3.33 -1.34
C PHE A 98 -1.90 -3.77 -0.54
N TYR A 99 -2.45 -4.94 -0.86
CA TYR A 99 -3.63 -5.44 -0.16
C TYR A 99 -3.30 -5.90 1.27
N ALA A 100 -2.13 -6.50 1.49
CA ALA A 100 -1.63 -6.84 2.81
C ALA A 100 -1.54 -5.59 3.71
N GLU A 101 -1.02 -4.48 3.19
CA GLU A 101 -0.91 -3.24 3.96
C GLU A 101 -2.28 -2.59 4.20
N CYS A 102 -3.22 -2.70 3.26
CA CYS A 102 -4.62 -2.31 3.49
C CYS A 102 -5.24 -3.10 4.65
N ARG A 103 -5.07 -4.43 4.69
CA ARG A 103 -5.56 -5.27 5.80
C ARG A 103 -4.89 -4.93 7.13
N ALA A 104 -3.58 -4.71 7.13
CA ALA A 104 -2.83 -4.36 8.33
C ALA A 104 -3.38 -3.06 8.95
N TYR A 105 -3.53 -2.00 8.16
CA TYR A 105 -4.10 -0.74 8.66
C TYR A 105 -5.58 -0.84 9.01
N GLY A 106 -6.37 -1.64 8.28
CA GLY A 106 -7.75 -1.94 8.68
C GLY A 106 -7.82 -2.59 10.06
N ARG A 107 -6.96 -3.58 10.32
CA ARG A 107 -6.86 -4.30 11.61
C ARG A 107 -6.43 -3.36 12.74
N ILE A 108 -5.44 -2.51 12.50
CA ILE A 108 -4.99 -1.48 13.47
C ILE A 108 -6.13 -0.53 13.81
N ARG A 109 -6.86 -0.01 12.80
CA ARG A 109 -8.00 0.90 13.01
C ARG A 109 -9.11 0.25 13.83
N GLU A 110 -9.46 -1.00 13.53
CA GLU A 110 -10.45 -1.76 14.30
C GLU A 110 -10.01 -1.96 15.76
N ALA A 111 -8.74 -2.32 16.00
CA ALA A 111 -8.21 -2.54 17.33
C ALA A 111 -8.15 -1.24 18.17
N ILE A 112 -7.78 -0.12 17.56
CA ILE A 112 -7.84 1.20 18.20
C ILE A 112 -9.28 1.57 18.54
N LYS A 113 -10.24 1.38 17.61
CA LYS A 113 -11.67 1.65 17.85
C LYS A 113 -12.23 0.82 19.01
N ARG A 114 -11.78 -0.44 19.13
CA ARG A 114 -12.11 -1.36 20.23
C ARG A 114 -11.31 -1.12 21.50
N ARG A 115 -10.42 -0.11 21.52
CA ARG A 115 -9.52 0.23 22.65
C ARG A 115 -8.59 -0.90 23.07
N VAL A 116 -8.28 -1.82 22.15
CA VAL A 116 -7.30 -2.90 22.33
C VAL A 116 -5.88 -2.38 22.12
N LEU A 117 -5.71 -1.43 21.18
CA LEU A 117 -4.43 -0.77 20.91
C LEU A 117 -4.53 0.73 21.15
N LYS A 118 -3.41 1.36 21.51
CA LYS A 118 -3.27 2.81 21.56
C LYS A 118 -3.12 3.39 20.14
N ALA A 119 -3.51 4.64 19.97
CA ALA A 119 -3.52 5.31 18.67
C ALA A 119 -2.11 5.57 18.09
N ASP A 120 -1.08 5.57 18.93
CA ASP A 120 0.32 5.82 18.60
C ASP A 120 1.11 4.56 18.21
N VAL A 121 0.46 3.39 18.16
CA VAL A 121 1.11 2.11 17.82
C VAL A 121 1.65 2.07 16.39
N ALA A 122 1.14 2.91 15.50
CA ALA A 122 1.56 2.99 14.10
C ALA A 122 1.36 4.41 13.57
N ILE A 123 2.13 4.77 12.54
CA ILE A 123 1.92 6.02 11.80
C ILE A 123 0.51 6.04 11.22
N PRO A 124 -0.30 7.09 11.47
CA PRO A 124 -1.65 7.18 10.95
C PRO A 124 -1.71 7.02 9.43
N CYS A 125 -2.57 6.11 8.96
CA CYS A 125 -2.89 5.93 7.55
C CYS A 125 -4.26 6.52 7.24
N HIS A 126 -4.32 7.39 6.24
CA HIS A 126 -5.50 8.15 5.84
C HIS A 126 -6.33 7.46 4.76
N GLY A 127 -5.81 6.37 4.18
CA GLY A 127 -6.50 5.56 3.19
C GLY A 127 -5.66 5.24 1.96
N PHE A 128 -6.26 4.46 1.07
CA PHE A 128 -5.67 4.12 -0.23
C PHE A 128 -6.15 5.08 -1.32
N LEU A 129 -5.38 5.18 -2.41
CA LEU A 129 -5.82 5.81 -3.64
C LEU A 129 -5.18 5.13 -4.85
N PHE A 130 -5.88 5.21 -5.98
CA PHE A 130 -5.32 4.89 -7.29
C PHE A 130 -4.87 6.19 -7.93
N LEU A 131 -3.63 6.25 -8.41
CA LEU A 131 -3.13 7.43 -9.09
C LEU A 131 -3.94 7.69 -10.35
N ARG A 132 -4.09 8.97 -10.68
CA ARG A 132 -4.68 9.38 -11.95
C ARG A 132 -3.57 9.44 -12.99
N PRO A 133 -3.90 9.37 -14.29
CA PRO A 133 -2.89 9.42 -15.35
C PRO A 133 -1.90 10.58 -15.20
N LYS A 134 -2.37 11.78 -14.84
CA LYS A 134 -1.48 12.95 -14.62
C LYS A 134 -0.50 12.77 -13.45
N ASP A 135 -0.92 12.08 -12.40
CA ASP A 135 -0.09 11.81 -11.23
C ASP A 135 0.90 10.67 -11.55
N GLU A 136 0.51 9.69 -12.38
CA GLU A 136 1.39 8.62 -12.88
C GLU A 136 2.49 9.15 -13.81
N GLU A 137 2.17 10.08 -14.72
CA GLU A 137 3.18 10.73 -15.58
C GLU A 137 4.24 11.46 -14.76
N ALA A 138 3.83 12.12 -13.65
CA ALA A 138 4.78 12.77 -12.77
C ALA A 138 5.75 11.78 -12.09
N LEU A 139 5.35 10.52 -11.91
CA LEU A 139 6.24 9.47 -11.37
C LEU A 139 7.23 8.95 -12.42
N LYS A 140 6.88 8.96 -13.71
CA LYS A 140 7.82 8.59 -14.78
C LYS A 140 9.00 9.55 -14.86
N LEU A 141 8.79 10.83 -14.55
CA LEU A 141 9.85 11.83 -14.50
C LEU A 141 10.89 11.58 -13.41
N VAL A 142 10.57 10.76 -12.40
CA VAL A 142 11.47 10.37 -11.31
C VAL A 142 11.90 8.89 -11.38
N ASP A 143 11.73 8.27 -12.57
CA ASP A 143 12.20 6.94 -12.96
C ASP A 143 11.95 5.84 -11.89
N LEU A 144 10.71 5.73 -11.43
CA LEU A 144 10.31 4.65 -10.52
C LEU A 144 10.07 3.35 -11.30
N ASP A 145 10.81 2.30 -10.97
CA ASP A 145 10.51 0.95 -11.43
C ASP A 145 9.30 0.38 -10.68
N LEU A 146 8.13 0.40 -11.33
CA LEU A 146 6.89 -0.15 -10.79
C LEU A 146 6.77 -1.68 -10.95
N GLY A 147 7.80 -2.38 -11.40
CA GLY A 147 7.79 -3.85 -11.51
C GLY A 147 6.98 -4.40 -12.69
N LEU A 148 6.60 -3.56 -13.65
CA LEU A 148 5.76 -3.94 -14.80
C LEU A 148 6.39 -5.02 -15.70
N ARG A 149 7.71 -5.24 -15.62
CA ARG A 149 8.43 -6.26 -16.42
C ARG A 149 8.31 -7.67 -15.86
N HIS A 150 7.84 -7.83 -14.62
CA HIS A 150 7.87 -9.09 -13.88
C HIS A 150 6.47 -9.55 -13.48
N ILE A 151 5.44 -9.15 -14.24
CA ILE A 151 4.04 -9.42 -13.93
C ILE A 151 3.30 -9.98 -15.14
N ASP A 152 2.25 -10.76 -14.87
CA ASP A 152 1.23 -11.10 -15.86
C ASP A 152 0.33 -9.87 -16.11
N LEU A 153 0.47 -9.26 -17.29
CA LEU A 153 -0.29 -8.06 -17.67
C LEU A 153 -1.78 -8.33 -17.88
N ASP A 154 -2.14 -9.52 -18.35
CA ASP A 154 -3.54 -9.87 -18.61
C ASP A 154 -4.27 -10.08 -17.28
N TYR A 155 -3.62 -10.77 -16.34
CA TYR A 155 -4.08 -10.84 -14.96
C TYR A 155 -4.22 -9.45 -14.33
N GLN A 156 -3.18 -8.60 -14.40
CA GLN A 156 -3.27 -7.27 -13.80
C GLN A 156 -4.41 -6.44 -14.39
N ARG A 157 -4.66 -6.54 -15.70
CA ARG A 157 -5.77 -5.85 -16.38
C ARG A 157 -7.14 -6.34 -15.93
N SER A 158 -7.28 -7.62 -15.57
CA SER A 158 -8.53 -8.15 -15.03
C SER A 158 -8.78 -7.78 -13.57
N THR A 159 -7.74 -7.39 -12.82
CA THR A 159 -7.90 -6.99 -11.42
C THR A 159 -8.67 -5.67 -11.24
N VAL A 160 -9.12 -5.45 -10.01
CA VAL A 160 -9.77 -4.21 -9.58
C VAL A 160 -8.93 -2.98 -9.93
N ARG A 161 -9.49 -2.12 -10.81
CA ARG A 161 -8.85 -0.90 -11.36
C ARG A 161 -7.62 -1.15 -12.26
N GLY A 162 -7.34 -2.40 -12.61
CA GLY A 162 -6.38 -2.77 -13.63
C GLY A 162 -4.96 -2.28 -13.34
N LEU A 163 -4.30 -1.78 -14.37
CA LEU A 163 -2.93 -1.25 -14.33
C LEU A 163 -2.81 0.18 -13.75
N ARG A 164 -3.78 0.63 -12.94
CA ARG A 164 -3.64 1.92 -12.24
C ARG A 164 -2.68 1.79 -11.07
N VAL A 165 -1.76 2.72 -10.95
CA VAL A 165 -0.76 2.69 -9.88
C VAL A 165 -1.43 2.88 -8.52
N ARG A 166 -1.06 2.02 -7.57
CA ARG A 166 -1.72 1.90 -6.26
C ARG A 166 -0.87 2.54 -5.18
N ALA A 167 -1.50 3.29 -4.28
CA ALA A 167 -0.80 3.97 -3.20
C ALA A 167 -1.63 4.02 -1.91
N ILE A 168 -0.95 4.23 -0.79
CA ILE A 168 -1.56 4.61 0.48
C ILE A 168 -0.96 5.91 1.00
N VAL A 169 -1.77 6.69 1.70
CA VAL A 169 -1.40 7.99 2.27
C VAL A 169 -1.24 7.86 3.77
N LYS A 170 -0.10 8.33 4.30
CA LYS A 170 0.23 8.30 5.72
C LYS A 170 0.72 9.66 6.19
N ASP A 171 0.65 9.87 7.50
CA ASP A 171 1.42 10.95 8.12
C ASP A 171 2.92 10.74 7.88
N ILE A 172 3.67 11.83 7.89
CA ILE A 172 5.13 11.78 7.89
C ILE A 172 5.59 11.31 9.26
N ALA A 173 6.52 10.36 9.30
CA ALA A 173 7.12 9.94 10.57
C ALA A 173 7.84 11.12 11.21
N SER A 174 7.45 11.51 12.42
CA SER A 174 8.27 12.42 13.22
C SER A 174 9.56 11.68 13.59
N SER A 175 10.71 12.30 13.36
CA SER A 175 12.06 11.78 13.71
C SER A 175 12.28 11.47 15.20
N ALA A 176 11.25 11.55 16.04
CA ALA A 176 11.29 11.25 17.47
C ALA A 176 11.17 9.75 17.81
N SER A 177 10.83 8.88 16.84
CA SER A 177 10.70 7.43 17.07
C SER A 177 11.80 6.61 16.40
N SER A 178 13.05 7.08 16.47
CA SER A 178 14.18 6.18 16.34
C SER A 178 14.16 5.25 17.56
N VAL A 179 13.74 4.00 17.34
CA VAL A 179 13.95 2.92 18.31
C VAL A 179 15.46 2.74 18.42
N SER A 180 16.09 3.46 19.35
CA SER A 180 17.49 3.21 19.67
C SER A 180 17.58 1.78 20.19
N SER A 181 18.39 0.96 19.54
CA SER A 181 18.82 -0.36 19.99
C SER A 181 19.59 -0.25 21.32
N ARG A 182 18.89 -0.01 22.43
CA ARG A 182 19.47 -0.04 23.77
C ARG A 182 19.20 -1.40 24.42
N SER A 183 20.16 -2.28 24.18
CA SER A 183 20.74 -3.23 25.15
C SER A 183 19.80 -4.26 25.79
N VAL A 184 19.77 -5.47 25.22
CA VAL A 184 19.51 -6.69 25.99
C VAL A 184 20.67 -6.88 26.97
N LYS A 185 20.50 -6.48 28.24
CA LYS A 185 21.39 -6.90 29.31
C LYS A 185 21.17 -8.39 29.55
N LYS A 186 22.14 -9.22 29.15
CA LYS A 186 22.28 -10.58 29.69
C LYS A 186 22.58 -10.45 31.19
N ASN A 187 21.70 -10.98 32.04
CA ASN A 187 22.07 -11.22 33.44
C ASN A 187 23.08 -12.38 33.47
N PRO A 188 24.23 -12.23 34.15
CA PRO A 188 25.05 -13.38 34.49
C PRO A 188 24.34 -14.19 35.59
N LYS A 189 24.46 -15.51 35.50
CA LYS A 189 24.11 -16.45 36.58
C LYS A 189 25.06 -16.28 37.76
#